data_AF-A0A7C0YBL7-F1
#
_entry.id   AF-A0A7C0YBL7-F1
#
_cell.length_a   1.000
_cell.length_b   1.000
_cell.length_c   1.000
_cell.angle_alpha   90.00
_cell.angle_beta   90.00
_cell.angle_gamma   90.00
#
_symmetry.space_group_name_H-M   'P 1'
#
loop_
_entity.id
_entity.type
_entity.pdbx_description
1 polymer ?
#
loop_
_entity_poly.entity_id
_entity_poly.type
_entity_poly.pdbx_seq_one_letter_code
_entity_poly.pdbx_strand_id
1 'polypeptide(L)'
;MCAYGVVNIGSPFSDIAVSLKILLPFAYGMWLVVEIGNRREPEIPFTRTLADSFLKVLLPLVAVDSVMDVLTVAAIRPVLAPCCSSVYDVDPPFSPSAILGSEIGWLILMLTIASSILLIVLQWTEVWKPSLQIVSLIVAIAVGVLYLFALHDTYAPLVLGLPTHHCPYCLFQEFPDIALFSALFWIGVASAVWRVILEMNWSRHGLSLVPLSSMITALRKTSSVCVLFSVVSMLSHIALAI
;
A
#
# COMPACT_ATOMS: atom_id res chain seq x y z
N MET A 1 -13.35 -16.34 -15.13
CA MET A 1 -11.92 -16.35 -14.75
C MET A 1 -11.70 -15.17 -13.83
N CYS A 2 -11.11 -15.35 -12.65
CA CYS A 2 -10.75 -14.21 -11.79
C CYS A 2 -9.53 -13.49 -12.40
N ALA A 3 -9.32 -12.22 -12.02
CA ALA A 3 -8.20 -11.43 -12.54
C ALA A 3 -6.82 -12.09 -12.29
N TYR A 4 -6.70 -12.88 -11.22
CA TYR A 4 -5.50 -13.67 -10.95
C TYR A 4 -5.15 -14.63 -12.08
N GLY A 5 -6.13 -15.28 -12.72
CA GLY A 5 -5.85 -16.19 -13.83
C GLY A 5 -5.22 -15.48 -15.04
N VAL A 6 -5.63 -14.23 -15.28
CA VAL A 6 -5.05 -13.38 -16.35
C VAL A 6 -3.62 -12.97 -15.98
N VAL A 7 -3.39 -12.56 -14.73
CA VAL A 7 -2.05 -12.24 -14.22
C VAL A 7 -1.16 -13.47 -14.33
N ASN A 8 -1.62 -14.65 -13.91
CA ASN A 8 -0.83 -15.87 -13.95
C ASN A 8 -0.44 -16.30 -15.38
N ILE A 9 -1.37 -16.18 -16.36
CA ILE A 9 -1.05 -16.47 -17.77
C ILE A 9 -0.04 -15.47 -18.35
N GLY A 10 -0.11 -14.21 -17.92
CA GLY A 10 0.81 -13.16 -18.37
C GLY A 10 2.20 -13.21 -17.74
N SER A 11 2.46 -14.15 -16.83
CA SER A 11 3.76 -14.29 -16.16
C SER A 11 4.87 -14.60 -17.18
N PRO A 12 6.07 -13.99 -17.07
CA PRO A 12 6.54 -13.15 -15.96
C PRO A 12 6.23 -11.65 -16.06
N PHE A 13 5.70 -11.18 -17.20
CA PHE A 13 5.52 -9.73 -17.43
C PHE A 13 4.46 -9.11 -16.52
N SER A 14 3.39 -9.85 -16.27
CA SER A 14 2.30 -9.45 -15.37
C SER A 14 2.74 -9.31 -13.92
N ASP A 15 3.65 -10.16 -13.44
CA ASP A 15 4.16 -10.11 -12.06
C ASP A 15 4.94 -8.82 -11.82
N ILE A 16 5.75 -8.43 -12.81
CA ILE A 16 6.48 -7.15 -12.82
C ILE A 16 5.48 -5.99 -12.91
N ALA A 17 4.50 -6.06 -13.80
CA ALA A 17 3.48 -5.02 -13.95
C ALA A 17 2.67 -4.79 -12.66
N VAL A 18 2.21 -5.86 -12.00
CA VAL A 18 1.48 -5.79 -10.72
C VAL A 18 2.36 -5.19 -9.63
N SER A 19 3.63 -5.61 -9.55
CA SER A 19 4.58 -5.07 -8.57
C SER A 19 4.80 -3.56 -8.79
N LEU A 20 4.97 -3.14 -10.05
CA LEU A 20 5.12 -1.73 -10.40
C LEU A 20 3.86 -0.92 -10.11
N LYS A 21 2.66 -1.48 -10.29
CA LYS A 21 1.38 -0.82 -9.95
C LYS A 21 1.20 -0.54 -8.46
N ILE A 22 1.89 -1.28 -7.59
CA ILE A 22 1.93 -0.98 -6.15
C ILE A 22 3.00 0.07 -5.85
N LEU A 23 4.19 -0.07 -6.43
CA LEU A 23 5.36 0.77 -6.09
C LEU A 23 5.36 2.15 -6.77
N LEU A 24 4.94 2.24 -8.03
CA LEU A 24 5.00 3.48 -8.81
C LEU A 24 4.10 4.59 -8.26
N PRO A 25 2.81 4.35 -7.92
CA PRO A 25 1.98 5.40 -7.34
C PRO A 25 2.56 5.93 -6.03
N PHE A 26 3.18 5.04 -5.23
CA PHE A 26 3.86 5.43 -4.00
C PHE A 26 5.08 6.32 -4.27
N ALA A 27 5.96 5.90 -5.19
CA ALA A 27 7.17 6.66 -5.54
C ALA A 27 6.85 7.99 -6.23
N TYR A 28 5.90 7.98 -7.16
CA TYR A 28 5.46 9.17 -7.87
C TYR A 28 4.74 10.16 -6.94
N GLY A 29 3.89 9.66 -6.04
CA GLY A 29 3.26 10.47 -5.01
C GLY A 29 4.28 11.12 -4.06
N MET A 30 5.32 10.40 -3.65
CA MET A 30 6.43 10.97 -2.89
C MET A 30 7.11 12.11 -3.64
N TRP A 31 7.43 11.91 -4.93
CA TRP A 31 8.06 12.93 -5.76
C TRP A 31 7.18 14.18 -5.89
N LEU A 32 5.87 14.00 -6.11
CA LEU A 32 4.91 15.11 -6.16
C LEU A 32 4.84 15.88 -4.83
N VAL A 33 4.81 15.18 -3.69
CA VAL A 33 4.79 15.81 -2.37
C VAL A 33 6.04 16.66 -2.15
N VAL A 34 7.22 16.16 -2.52
CA VAL A 34 8.48 16.92 -2.41
C VAL A 34 8.48 18.11 -3.36
N GLU A 35 8.04 17.96 -4.60
CA GLU A 35 7.98 19.06 -5.57
C GLU A 35 6.99 20.16 -5.15
N ILE A 36 5.81 19.79 -4.65
CA ILE A 36 4.85 20.76 -4.12
C ILE A 36 5.44 21.48 -2.89
N GLY A 37 6.18 20.77 -2.04
CA GLY A 37 6.91 21.38 -0.92
C GLY A 37 8.01 22.33 -1.37
N ASN A 38 8.79 21.93 -2.37
CA ASN A 38 9.92 22.68 -2.92
C ASN A 38 9.48 24.02 -3.52
N ARG A 39 8.31 24.04 -4.18
CA ARG A 39 7.70 25.28 -4.71
C ARG A 39 7.24 26.27 -3.64
N ARG A 40 7.16 25.86 -2.37
CA ARG A 40 6.83 26.75 -1.25
C ARG A 40 8.06 27.45 -0.66
N GLU A 41 9.26 27.02 -1.04
CA GLU A 41 10.50 27.66 -0.63
C GLU A 41 10.92 28.75 -1.62
N PRO A 42 11.39 29.92 -1.15
CA PRO A 42 11.81 31.01 -2.04
C PRO A 42 12.93 30.62 -3.01
N GLU A 43 13.88 29.79 -2.56
CA GLU A 43 15.08 29.42 -3.32
C GLU A 43 14.92 28.12 -4.12
N ILE A 44 13.81 27.40 -3.95
CA ILE A 44 13.48 26.16 -4.67
C ILE A 44 14.67 25.16 -4.69
N PRO A 45 15.22 24.78 -3.52
CA PRO A 45 16.52 24.15 -3.40
C PRO A 45 16.61 22.75 -4.02
N PHE A 46 15.48 22.06 -4.21
CA PHE A 46 15.45 20.69 -4.70
C PHE A 46 15.25 20.57 -6.22
N THR A 47 15.21 21.68 -6.97
CA THR A 47 14.92 21.66 -8.42
C THR A 47 15.78 20.66 -9.20
N ARG A 48 17.10 20.70 -9.00
CA ARG A 48 18.03 19.80 -9.69
C ARG A 48 17.82 18.34 -9.28
N THR A 49 17.70 18.08 -7.99
CA THR A 49 17.49 16.73 -7.44
C THR A 49 16.16 16.12 -7.90
N LEU A 50 15.10 16.92 -7.99
CA LEU A 50 13.78 16.50 -8.47
C LEU A 50 13.80 16.22 -9.98
N ALA A 51 14.45 17.06 -10.78
CA ALA A 51 14.64 16.81 -12.20
C ALA A 51 15.48 15.55 -12.45
N ASP A 52 16.59 15.39 -11.71
CA ASP A 52 17.47 14.23 -11.81
C ASP A 52 16.75 12.93 -11.41
N SER A 53 16.01 12.94 -10.29
CA SER A 53 15.24 11.77 -9.85
C SER A 53 14.09 11.42 -10.80
N PHE A 54 13.43 12.41 -11.38
CA PHE A 54 12.39 12.17 -12.39
C PHE A 54 13.01 11.52 -13.63
N LEU A 55 14.06 12.10 -14.20
CA LEU A 55 14.65 11.65 -15.46
C LEU A 55 15.38 10.30 -15.32
N LYS A 56 16.10 10.08 -14.22
CA LYS A 56 16.95 8.90 -14.04
C LYS A 56 16.25 7.73 -13.36
N VAL A 57 15.16 7.98 -12.63
CA VAL A 57 14.45 6.94 -11.85
C VAL A 57 13.01 6.81 -12.33
N LEU A 58 12.16 7.82 -12.10
CA LEU A 58 10.72 7.67 -12.36
C LEU A 58 10.38 7.43 -13.83
N LEU A 59 10.98 8.18 -14.74
CA LEU A 59 10.70 8.05 -16.17
C LEU A 59 11.06 6.65 -16.70
N PRO A 60 12.25 6.08 -16.41
CA PRO A 60 12.54 4.68 -16.72
C PRO A 60 11.55 3.69 -16.11
N LEU A 61 11.18 3.85 -14.83
CA LEU A 61 10.23 2.91 -14.20
C LEU A 61 8.84 2.97 -14.84
N VAL A 62 8.34 4.16 -15.18
CA VAL A 62 7.04 4.33 -15.87
C VAL A 62 7.09 3.75 -17.29
N ALA A 63 8.23 3.93 -17.99
CA ALA A 63 8.44 3.31 -19.29
C ALA A 63 8.45 1.78 -19.18
N VAL A 64 9.12 1.21 -18.18
CA VAL A 64 9.11 -0.23 -17.92
C VAL A 64 7.69 -0.72 -17.61
N ASP A 65 6.93 -0.06 -16.75
CA ASP A 65 5.53 -0.43 -16.45
C ASP A 65 4.67 -0.44 -17.72
N SER A 66 4.79 0.60 -18.55
CA SER A 66 4.07 0.68 -19.83
C SER A 66 4.45 -0.47 -20.79
N VAL A 67 5.74 -0.80 -20.88
CA VAL A 67 6.22 -1.92 -21.69
C VAL A 67 5.72 -3.25 -21.13
N MET A 68 5.72 -3.44 -19.80
CA MET A 68 5.22 -4.66 -19.17
C MET A 68 3.73 -4.86 -19.42
N ASP A 69 2.92 -3.79 -19.48
CA ASP A 69 1.50 -3.90 -19.82
C ASP A 69 1.30 -4.36 -21.27
N VAL A 70 2.03 -3.77 -22.22
CA VAL A 70 1.99 -4.20 -23.63
C VAL A 70 2.42 -5.65 -23.78
N LEU A 71 3.51 -6.05 -23.11
CA LEU A 71 4.01 -7.42 -23.14
C LEU A 71 3.04 -8.41 -22.47
N THR A 72 2.41 -8.01 -21.37
CA THR A 72 1.39 -8.83 -20.69
C THR A 72 0.24 -9.12 -21.63
N VAL A 73 -0.32 -8.08 -22.28
CA VAL A 73 -1.43 -8.26 -23.24
C VAL A 73 -1.00 -9.10 -24.44
N ALA A 74 0.21 -8.86 -24.98
CA ALA A 74 0.74 -9.62 -26.11
C ALA A 74 1.04 -11.09 -25.78
N ALA A 75 1.31 -11.41 -24.52
CA ALA A 75 1.59 -12.76 -24.05
C ALA A 75 0.33 -13.61 -23.81
N ILE A 76 -0.84 -12.98 -23.63
CA ILE A 76 -2.09 -13.70 -23.34
C ILE A 76 -2.45 -14.62 -24.52
N ARG A 77 -2.56 -15.90 -24.23
CA ARG A 77 -3.06 -16.94 -25.16
C ARG A 77 -4.43 -17.42 -24.69
N PRO A 78 -5.31 -17.88 -25.60
CA PRO A 78 -6.59 -18.47 -25.24
C PRO A 78 -6.38 -19.86 -24.63
N VAL A 79 -5.92 -19.90 -23.39
CA VAL A 79 -5.71 -21.12 -22.60
C VAL A 79 -6.65 -21.12 -21.39
N LEU A 80 -6.95 -22.31 -20.87
CA LEU A 80 -7.71 -22.44 -19.64
C LEU A 80 -6.86 -21.93 -18.47
N ALA A 81 -7.24 -20.78 -17.91
CA ALA A 81 -6.58 -20.21 -16.74
C ALA A 81 -6.95 -20.98 -15.47
N PRO A 82 -5.97 -21.47 -14.68
CA PRO A 82 -6.25 -22.07 -13.37
C PRO A 82 -6.88 -21.03 -12.42
N CYS A 83 -7.71 -21.51 -11.49
CA CYS A 83 -8.23 -20.68 -10.40
C CYS A 83 -7.11 -20.30 -9.43
N CYS A 84 -7.27 -19.19 -8.71
CA CYS A 84 -6.33 -18.81 -7.65
C CYS A 84 -6.15 -19.89 -6.58
N SER A 85 -7.19 -20.67 -6.25
CA SER A 85 -7.09 -21.78 -5.29
C SER A 85 -6.06 -22.83 -5.72
N SER A 86 -5.99 -23.14 -7.02
CA SER A 86 -4.99 -24.09 -7.55
C SER A 86 -3.55 -23.58 -7.56
N VAL A 87 -3.29 -22.34 -7.12
CA VAL A 87 -1.93 -21.83 -6.89
C VAL A 87 -1.68 -21.58 -5.41
N TYR A 88 -2.63 -21.01 -4.68
CA TYR A 88 -2.45 -20.66 -3.27
C TYR A 88 -2.59 -21.85 -2.31
N ASP A 89 -3.37 -22.87 -2.67
CA ASP A 89 -3.65 -24.06 -1.83
C ASP A 89 -2.80 -25.28 -2.23
N VAL A 90 -1.71 -25.07 -2.95
CA VAL A 90 -0.76 -26.13 -3.32
C VAL A 90 0.27 -26.27 -2.21
N ASP A 91 0.64 -27.51 -1.84
CA ASP A 91 1.65 -27.74 -0.80
C ASP A 91 3.07 -27.31 -1.24
N PRO A 92 3.81 -26.51 -0.43
CA PRO A 92 3.36 -25.86 0.81
C PRO A 92 2.52 -24.61 0.53
N PRO A 93 1.42 -24.39 1.28
CA PRO A 93 0.52 -23.27 1.03
C PRO A 93 1.22 -21.92 1.26
N PHE A 94 0.86 -20.91 0.49
CA PHE A 94 1.46 -19.57 0.59
C PHE A 94 1.05 -18.81 1.88
N SER A 95 -0.06 -19.22 2.47
CA SER A 95 -0.72 -18.57 3.61
C SER A 95 0.01 -18.86 4.94
N PRO A 96 0.44 -17.84 5.71
CA PRO A 96 0.98 -18.05 7.05
C PRO A 96 0.06 -18.84 7.98
N SER A 97 -1.26 -18.62 7.91
CA SER A 97 -2.22 -19.38 8.72
C SER A 97 -2.36 -20.83 8.27
N ALA A 98 -2.19 -21.13 6.98
CA ALA A 98 -2.16 -22.51 6.49
C ALA A 98 -0.91 -23.28 6.96
N ILE A 99 0.25 -22.59 7.09
CA ILE A 99 1.50 -23.21 7.56
C ILE A 99 1.54 -23.35 9.09
N LEU A 100 1.13 -22.31 9.82
CA LEU A 100 1.36 -22.18 11.26
C LEU A 100 0.07 -22.30 12.11
N GLY A 101 -1.08 -22.44 11.47
CA GLY A 101 -2.40 -22.56 12.10
C GLY A 101 -3.25 -21.29 11.98
N SER A 102 -4.58 -21.46 12.01
CA SER A 102 -5.58 -20.40 11.86
C SER A 102 -5.41 -19.23 12.85
N GLU A 103 -4.91 -19.52 14.04
CA GLU A 103 -4.65 -18.53 15.08
C GLU A 103 -3.62 -17.46 14.64
N ILE A 104 -2.68 -17.82 13.76
CA ILE A 104 -1.70 -16.88 13.22
C ILE A 104 -2.35 -15.88 12.27
N GLY A 105 -3.34 -16.30 11.49
CA GLY A 105 -4.09 -15.39 10.62
C GLY A 105 -4.84 -14.34 11.44
N TRP A 106 -5.57 -14.77 12.47
CA TRP A 106 -6.23 -13.87 13.42
C TRP A 106 -5.24 -12.94 14.13
N LEU A 107 -4.07 -13.45 14.53
CA LEU A 107 -3.01 -12.62 15.11
C LEU A 107 -2.53 -11.54 14.13
N ILE A 108 -2.27 -11.88 12.87
CA ILE A 108 -1.86 -10.92 11.83
C ILE A 108 -2.94 -9.85 11.62
N LEU A 109 -4.21 -10.26 11.54
CA LEU A 109 -5.33 -9.34 11.41
C LEU A 109 -5.45 -8.39 12.61
N MET A 110 -5.39 -8.91 13.84
CA MET A 110 -5.45 -8.11 15.06
C MET A 110 -4.25 -7.18 15.19
N LEU A 111 -3.05 -7.64 14.84
CA LEU A 111 -1.85 -6.79 14.77
C LEU A 111 -2.01 -5.69 13.73
N THR A 112 -2.60 -5.97 12.57
CA THR A 112 -2.88 -4.96 11.53
C THR A 112 -3.81 -3.87 12.07
N ILE A 113 -4.89 -4.24 12.75
CA ILE A 113 -5.84 -3.29 13.34
C ILE A 113 -5.16 -2.47 14.44
N ALA A 114 -4.50 -3.13 15.39
CA ALA A 114 -3.85 -2.47 16.52
C ALA A 114 -2.74 -1.51 16.07
N SER A 115 -1.89 -1.94 15.13
CA SER A 115 -0.82 -1.11 14.58
C SER A 115 -1.35 0.04 13.72
N SER A 116 -2.48 -0.12 13.04
CA SER A 116 -3.15 0.98 12.32
C SER A 116 -3.66 2.05 13.27
N ILE A 117 -4.26 1.66 14.40
CA ILE A 117 -4.69 2.60 15.46
C ILE A 117 -3.46 3.28 16.07
N LEU A 118 -2.40 2.52 16.36
CA LEU A 118 -1.14 3.05 16.86
C LEU A 118 -0.54 4.08 15.90
N LEU A 119 -0.55 3.82 14.60
CA LEU A 119 -0.07 4.76 13.58
C LEU A 119 -0.83 6.10 13.65
N ILE A 120 -2.16 6.06 13.79
CA ILE A 120 -2.97 7.27 13.94
C ILE A 120 -2.54 8.02 15.21
N VAL A 121 -2.43 7.35 16.35
CA VAL A 121 -2.02 7.97 17.62
C VAL A 121 -0.61 8.59 17.52
N LEU A 122 0.35 7.86 16.94
CA LEU A 122 1.73 8.33 16.77
C LEU A 122 1.77 9.63 15.96
N GLN A 123 1.07 9.67 14.82
CA GLN A 123 1.03 10.84 13.95
C GLN A 123 0.57 12.13 14.64
N TRP A 124 -0.33 12.05 15.63
CA TRP A 124 -0.80 13.21 16.39
C TRP A 124 0.04 13.51 17.63
N THR A 125 0.70 12.50 18.22
CA THR A 125 1.61 12.71 19.36
C THR A 125 2.95 13.31 18.96
N GLU A 126 3.39 13.09 17.73
CA GLU A 126 4.61 13.67 17.16
C GLU A 126 4.63 15.20 17.14
N VAL A 127 3.45 15.85 17.13
CA VAL A 127 3.33 17.31 17.22
C VAL A 127 4.01 17.85 18.49
N TRP A 128 3.97 17.06 19.56
CA TRP A 128 4.57 17.39 20.86
C TRP A 128 5.94 16.73 21.05
N LYS A 129 6.19 15.59 20.38
CA LYS A 129 7.42 14.82 20.48
C LYS A 129 7.95 14.44 19.08
N PRO A 130 8.67 15.34 18.39
CA PRO A 130 9.18 15.10 17.04
C PRO A 130 10.10 13.88 16.92
N SER A 131 10.72 13.44 18.02
CA SER A 131 11.55 12.22 18.06
C SER A 131 10.80 10.94 17.68
N LEU A 132 9.46 10.94 17.72
CA LEU A 132 8.63 9.79 17.36
C LEU A 132 8.43 9.62 15.84
N GLN A 133 8.88 10.57 15.01
CA GLN A 133 8.73 10.51 13.54
C GLN A 133 9.30 9.21 12.93
N ILE A 134 10.47 8.74 13.40
CA ILE A 134 11.09 7.51 12.90
C ILE A 134 10.26 6.29 13.30
N VAL A 135 9.72 6.27 14.52
CA VAL A 135 8.84 5.19 14.99
C VAL A 135 7.57 5.14 14.13
N SER A 136 6.98 6.30 13.82
CA SER A 136 5.83 6.42 12.92
C SER A 136 6.09 5.87 11.53
N LEU A 137 7.27 6.17 10.96
CA LEU A 137 7.69 5.62 9.67
C LEU A 137 7.79 4.10 9.70
N ILE A 138 8.44 3.54 10.73
CA ILE A 138 8.58 2.08 10.91
C ILE A 138 7.20 1.44 11.04
N VAL A 139 6.33 2.01 11.87
CA VAL A 139 4.96 1.52 12.07
C VAL A 139 4.15 1.62 10.78
N ALA A 140 4.25 2.71 10.01
CA ALA A 140 3.55 2.85 8.73
C ALA A 140 3.95 1.78 7.72
N ILE A 141 5.26 1.51 7.58
CA ILE A 141 5.77 0.45 6.70
C ILE A 141 5.28 -0.92 7.18
N ALA A 142 5.40 -1.20 8.48
CA ALA A 142 4.95 -2.46 9.07
C ALA A 142 3.45 -2.68 8.87
N VAL A 143 2.62 -1.65 9.07
CA VAL A 143 1.17 -1.66 8.85
C VAL A 143 0.83 -1.98 7.40
N GLY A 144 1.53 -1.39 6.42
CA GLY A 144 1.33 -1.69 5.00
C GLY A 144 1.61 -3.16 4.66
N VAL A 145 2.70 -3.72 5.19
CA VAL A 145 3.06 -5.13 5.00
C VAL A 145 2.08 -6.06 5.70
N LEU A 146 1.74 -5.78 6.96
CA LEU A 146 0.76 -6.56 7.73
C LEU A 146 -0.60 -6.58 7.04
N TYR A 147 -1.03 -5.45 6.47
CA TYR A 147 -2.29 -5.38 5.73
C TYR A 147 -2.31 -6.27 4.48
N LEU A 148 -1.21 -6.36 3.72
CA LEU A 148 -1.12 -7.29 2.59
C LEU A 148 -1.32 -8.74 3.04
N PHE A 149 -0.64 -9.13 4.13
CA PHE A 149 -0.81 -10.47 4.68
C PHE A 149 -2.22 -10.68 5.22
N ALA A 150 -2.77 -9.76 6.01
CA ALA A 150 -4.12 -9.87 6.55
C ALA A 150 -5.19 -9.97 5.45
N LEU A 151 -5.05 -9.18 4.39
CA LEU A 151 -5.94 -9.18 3.23
C LEU A 151 -5.99 -10.55 2.55
N HIS A 152 -4.82 -11.13 2.28
CA HIS A 152 -4.67 -12.40 1.58
C HIS A 152 -5.00 -13.62 2.47
N ASP A 153 -4.53 -13.58 3.71
CA ASP A 153 -4.48 -14.74 4.60
C ASP A 153 -5.80 -14.98 5.34
N THR A 154 -6.42 -13.92 5.88
CA THR A 154 -7.59 -14.04 6.75
C THR A 154 -8.81 -13.29 6.21
N TYR A 155 -8.63 -12.07 5.73
CA TYR A 155 -9.75 -11.20 5.40
C TYR A 155 -10.49 -11.68 4.13
N ALA A 156 -9.77 -12.03 3.05
CA ALA A 156 -10.36 -12.59 1.85
C ALA A 156 -11.17 -13.88 2.10
N PRO A 157 -10.60 -14.96 2.68
CA PRO A 157 -11.36 -16.19 2.87
C PRO A 157 -12.52 -16.04 3.86
N LEU A 158 -12.37 -15.19 4.89
CA LEU A 158 -13.42 -14.92 5.87
C LEU A 158 -14.62 -14.22 5.22
N VAL A 159 -14.39 -13.10 4.51
CA VAL A 159 -15.48 -12.31 3.92
C VAL A 159 -16.14 -13.02 2.73
N LEU A 160 -15.36 -13.78 1.95
CA LEU A 160 -15.92 -14.60 0.88
C LEU A 160 -16.72 -15.81 1.42
N GLY A 161 -16.55 -16.19 2.69
CA GLY A 161 -17.10 -17.43 3.23
C GLY A 161 -16.52 -18.68 2.58
N LEU A 162 -15.30 -18.60 2.05
CA LEU A 162 -14.64 -19.63 1.26
C LEU A 162 -13.21 -19.84 1.78
N PRO A 163 -12.95 -20.89 2.58
CA PRO A 163 -11.68 -21.06 3.30
C PRO A 163 -10.46 -21.25 2.39
N THR A 164 -10.67 -21.67 1.15
CA THR A 164 -9.62 -21.88 0.13
C THR A 164 -9.47 -20.71 -0.84
N HIS A 165 -10.18 -19.60 -0.62
CA HIS A 165 -10.15 -18.43 -1.52
C HIS A 165 -9.40 -17.27 -0.88
N HIS A 166 -8.08 -17.38 -0.88
CA HIS A 166 -7.16 -16.37 -0.35
C HIS A 166 -6.92 -15.17 -1.28
N CYS A 167 -7.56 -15.12 -2.45
CA CYS A 167 -7.21 -14.18 -3.51
C CYS A 167 -7.91 -12.81 -3.35
N PRO A 168 -7.15 -11.71 -3.19
CA PRO A 168 -7.71 -10.36 -3.11
C PRO A 168 -8.48 -9.96 -4.38
N TYR A 169 -8.10 -10.50 -5.55
CA TYR A 169 -8.83 -10.22 -6.78
C TYR A 169 -10.26 -10.77 -6.76
N CYS A 170 -10.47 -11.95 -6.15
CA CYS A 170 -11.81 -12.51 -5.98
C CYS A 170 -12.61 -11.65 -4.99
N LEU A 171 -11.99 -11.26 -3.88
CA LEU A 171 -12.59 -10.38 -2.88
C LEU A 171 -13.03 -9.04 -3.50
N PHE A 172 -12.16 -8.39 -4.27
CA PHE A 172 -12.45 -7.10 -4.90
C PHE A 172 -13.47 -7.18 -6.02
N GLN A 173 -13.57 -8.33 -6.70
CA GLN A 173 -14.58 -8.54 -7.73
C GLN A 173 -15.97 -8.71 -7.12
N GLU A 174 -16.08 -9.44 -6.01
CA GLU A 174 -17.36 -9.69 -5.33
C GLU A 174 -17.78 -8.49 -4.47
N PHE A 175 -16.83 -7.83 -3.82
CA PHE A 175 -17.03 -6.68 -2.94
C PHE A 175 -16.17 -5.48 -3.41
N PRO A 176 -16.64 -4.71 -4.41
CA PRO A 176 -15.90 -3.57 -4.97
C PRO A 176 -15.63 -2.44 -3.96
N ASP A 177 -16.46 -2.31 -2.93
CA ASP A 177 -16.27 -1.39 -1.82
C ASP A 177 -15.00 -1.74 -1.01
N ILE A 178 -14.69 -3.03 -0.81
CA ILE A 178 -13.44 -3.47 -0.19
C ILE A 178 -12.23 -3.05 -1.03
N ALA A 179 -12.33 -3.04 -2.36
CA ALA A 179 -11.26 -2.52 -3.22
C ALA A 179 -11.01 -1.03 -2.98
N LEU A 180 -12.08 -0.24 -2.85
CA LEU A 180 -12.01 1.18 -2.51
C LEU A 180 -11.38 1.39 -1.13
N PHE A 181 -11.81 0.64 -0.11
CA PHE A 181 -11.25 0.75 1.24
C PHE A 181 -9.80 0.29 1.30
N SER A 182 -9.41 -0.70 0.51
CA SER A 182 -8.01 -1.11 0.36
C SER A 182 -7.17 0.01 -0.27
N ALA A 183 -7.70 0.68 -1.30
CA ALA A 183 -7.02 1.82 -1.91
C ALA A 183 -6.89 3.00 -0.93
N LEU A 184 -7.93 3.30 -0.15
CA LEU A 184 -7.87 4.31 0.91
C LEU A 184 -6.85 3.94 1.98
N PHE A 185 -6.79 2.67 2.41
CA PHE A 185 -5.78 2.21 3.35
C PHE A 185 -4.36 2.50 2.85
N TRP A 186 -4.08 2.16 1.59
CA TRP A 186 -2.79 2.44 0.94
C TRP A 186 -2.48 3.93 0.84
N ILE A 187 -3.44 4.76 0.44
CA ILE A 187 -3.29 6.22 0.44
C ILE A 187 -2.97 6.72 1.85
N GLY A 188 -3.62 6.13 2.86
CA GLY A 188 -3.44 6.46 4.26
C GLY A 188 -2.03 6.18 4.76
N VAL A 189 -1.54 4.95 4.53
CA VAL A 189 -0.17 4.54 4.84
C VAL A 189 0.85 5.37 4.05
N ALA A 190 0.64 5.54 2.74
CA ALA A 190 1.53 6.32 1.89
C ALA A 190 1.65 7.78 2.35
N SER A 191 0.54 8.41 2.72
CA SER A 191 0.54 9.79 3.21
C SER A 191 1.34 9.96 4.51
N ALA A 192 1.31 8.96 5.42
CA ALA A 192 2.14 8.98 6.63
C ALA A 192 3.63 8.92 6.27
N VAL A 193 3.99 7.99 5.38
CA VAL A 193 5.39 7.82 4.95
C VAL A 193 5.89 9.07 4.21
N TRP A 194 5.12 9.60 3.26
CA TRP A 194 5.47 10.79 2.51
C TRP A 194 5.70 12.00 3.41
N ARG A 195 4.84 12.18 4.42
CA ARG A 195 5.00 13.25 5.41
C ARG A 195 6.33 13.13 6.15
N VAL A 196 6.63 11.95 6.71
CA VAL A 196 7.86 11.77 7.51
C VAL A 196 9.10 11.95 6.63
N ILE A 197 9.11 11.38 5.42
CA ILE A 197 10.24 11.52 4.50
C ILE A 197 10.43 13.00 4.09
N LEU A 198 9.34 13.73 3.87
CA LEU A 198 9.40 15.18 3.58
C LEU A 198 10.01 15.96 4.75
N GLU A 199 9.51 15.77 5.97
CA GLU A 199 10.01 16.43 7.18
C GLU A 199 11.51 16.14 7.38
N MET A 200 11.89 14.85 7.29
CA MET A 200 13.29 14.43 7.42
C MET A 200 14.20 15.04 6.35
N ASN A 201 13.75 15.09 5.09
CA ASN A 201 14.54 15.69 4.02
C ASN A 201 14.72 17.19 4.22
N TRP A 202 13.68 17.92 4.64
CA TRP A 202 13.78 19.36 4.94
C TRP A 202 14.74 19.62 6.10
N SER A 203 14.58 18.91 7.22
CA SER A 203 15.43 19.10 8.40
C SER A 203 16.89 18.75 8.10
N ARG A 204 17.17 17.73 7.28
CA ARG A 204 18.53 17.38 6.86
C ARG A 204 19.22 18.48 6.05
N HIS A 205 18.46 19.28 5.29
CA HIS A 205 18.99 20.41 4.52
C HIS A 205 18.96 21.73 5.30
N GLY A 206 18.63 21.70 6.59
CA GLY A 206 18.57 22.91 7.44
C GLY A 206 17.43 23.86 7.08
N LEU A 207 16.43 23.40 6.34
CA LEU A 207 15.29 24.21 5.90
C LEU A 207 14.22 24.28 6.99
N SER A 208 13.52 25.41 7.07
CA SER A 208 12.41 25.60 8.00
C SER A 208 11.19 24.79 7.58
N LEU A 209 10.52 24.13 8.52
CA LEU A 209 9.26 23.42 8.25
C LEU A 209 8.03 24.34 8.25
N VAL A 210 8.19 25.61 8.61
CA VAL A 210 7.07 26.57 8.72
C VAL A 210 6.28 26.71 7.41
N PRO A 211 6.91 26.86 6.22
CA PRO A 211 6.20 26.93 4.94
C PRO A 211 5.41 25.65 4.60
N LEU A 212 5.84 24.51 5.14
CA LEU A 212 5.25 23.20 4.91
C LEU A 212 4.13 22.83 5.89
N SER A 213 3.93 23.60 6.97
CA SER A 213 3.01 23.30 8.06
C SER A 213 1.60 22.88 7.60
N SER A 214 1.02 23.62 6.65
CA SER A 214 -0.28 23.30 6.05
C SER A 214 -0.28 21.94 5.32
N MET A 215 0.79 21.65 4.55
CA MET A 215 0.91 20.40 3.80
C MET A 215 1.15 19.20 4.71
N ILE A 216 2.01 19.35 5.72
CA ILE A 216 2.26 18.33 6.75
C ILE A 216 0.96 17.99 7.48
N THR A 217 0.17 19.02 7.84
CA THR A 217 -1.14 18.84 8.48
C THR A 217 -2.13 18.15 7.55
N ALA A 218 -2.14 18.48 6.26
CA ALA A 218 -3.00 17.82 5.28
C ALA A 218 -2.64 16.33 5.13
N LEU A 219 -1.36 16.00 4.93
CA LEU A 219 -0.90 14.60 4.82
C LEU A 219 -1.24 13.78 6.08
N ARG A 220 -1.05 14.37 7.27
CA ARG A 220 -1.41 13.75 8.55
C ARG A 220 -2.91 13.46 8.64
N LYS A 221 -3.76 14.43 8.27
CA LYS A 221 -5.22 14.28 8.28
C LYS A 221 -5.67 13.24 7.27
N THR A 222 -5.17 13.32 6.04
CA THR A 222 -5.43 12.33 4.99
C THR A 222 -5.06 10.94 5.46
N SER A 223 -3.85 10.76 6.03
CA SER A 223 -3.42 9.48 6.60
C SER A 223 -4.39 8.97 7.66
N SER A 224 -4.70 9.81 8.65
CA SER A 224 -5.54 9.42 9.78
C SER A 224 -6.95 9.03 9.35
N VAL A 225 -7.58 9.83 8.49
CA VAL A 225 -8.95 9.62 8.03
C VAL A 225 -9.02 8.38 7.14
N CYS A 226 -8.11 8.24 6.18
CA CYS A 226 -8.12 7.11 5.26
C CYS A 226 -7.85 5.78 5.97
N VAL A 227 -6.86 5.72 6.88
CA VAL A 227 -6.58 4.51 7.68
C VAL A 227 -7.76 4.19 8.59
N LEU A 228 -8.30 5.17 9.33
CA LEU A 228 -9.43 4.97 10.23
C LEU A 228 -10.66 4.43 9.50
N PHE A 229 -11.02 5.08 8.39
CA PHE A 229 -12.18 4.68 7.60
C PHE A 229 -12.03 3.27 7.04
N SER A 230 -10.83 2.92 6.56
CA SER A 230 -10.54 1.59 6.03
C SER A 230 -10.57 0.52 7.12
N VAL A 231 -10.04 0.79 8.32
CA VAL A 231 -10.08 -0.14 9.46
C VAL A 231 -11.52 -0.34 9.96
N VAL A 232 -12.31 0.74 10.10
CA VAL A 232 -13.72 0.64 10.51
C VAL A 232 -14.54 -0.15 9.50
N SER A 233 -14.30 0.06 8.21
CA SER A 233 -14.96 -0.71 7.17
C SER A 233 -14.55 -2.19 7.21
N MET A 234 -13.25 -2.48 7.32
CA MET A 234 -12.75 -3.84 7.47
C MET A 234 -13.42 -4.56 8.66
N LEU A 235 -13.50 -3.90 9.82
CA LEU A 235 -14.18 -4.41 11.01
C LEU A 235 -15.68 -4.67 10.77
N SER A 236 -16.34 -3.82 9.98
CA SER A 236 -17.76 -3.97 9.66
C SER A 236 -18.01 -5.19 8.76
N HIS A 237 -17.16 -5.41 7.75
CA HIS A 237 -17.23 -6.64 6.94
C HIS A 237 -16.93 -7.89 7.76
N ILE A 238 -15.93 -7.85 8.65
CA ILE A 238 -15.63 -8.97 9.56
C ILE A 238 -16.83 -9.27 10.46
N ALA A 239 -17.46 -8.24 11.04
CA ALA A 239 -18.62 -8.41 11.92
C ALA A 239 -19.86 -8.97 11.20
N LEU A 240 -19.99 -8.75 9.89
CA LEU A 240 -21.06 -9.33 9.08
C LEU A 240 -20.75 -10.75 8.61
N ALA A 241 -19.48 -11.12 8.53
CA ALA A 241 -19.01 -12.44 8.07
C ALA A 241 -19.01 -13.51 9.17
N ILE A 242 -19.03 -13.10 10.45
CA ILE A 242 -19.14 -13.96 11.64
C ILE A 242 -20.62 -14.16 11.99
#